data_AF-A0A821VR94-F1
#
_entry.id   AF-A0A821VR94-F1
#
_cell.length_a   1.000
_cell.length_b   1.000
_cell.length_c   1.000
_cell.angle_alpha   90.00
_cell.angle_beta   90.00
_cell.angle_gamma   90.00
#
_symmetry.space_group_name_H-M   'P 1'
#
loop_
_entity.id
_entity.type
_entity.pdbx_description
1 polymer ?
#
loop_
_entity_poly.entity_id
_entity_poly.type
_entity_poly.pdbx_seq_one_letter_code
_entity_poly.pdbx_strand_id
1 'polypeptide(L)'
;MTSPLSNTTSRRSISMSADSSKARRARSAFAPSPKSNFGPKGTLKKVQNNDQLIVIQDPSSQRLHWISPPYNLLIIRKPGPQTMPEFREIIIKLLK
;
A
#
# COMPACT_ATOMS: atom_id res chain seq x y z
N MET A 1 -8.19 42.35 47.71
CA MET A 1 -8.98 41.10 47.67
C MET A 1 -9.12 40.67 46.22
N THR A 2 -8.55 39.53 45.86
CA THR A 2 -8.54 38.96 44.51
C THR A 2 -9.83 38.15 44.25
N SER A 3 -10.40 38.25 43.05
CA SER A 3 -11.29 37.21 42.51
C SER A 3 -11.20 37.19 40.97
N PRO A 4 -11.14 36.02 40.31
CA PRO A 4 -10.71 35.89 38.92
C PRO A 4 -11.86 35.68 37.92
N LEU A 5 -11.51 35.93 36.66
CA LEU A 5 -12.30 35.74 35.45
C LEU A 5 -12.12 34.31 34.91
N SER A 6 -13.21 33.58 34.61
CA SER A 6 -13.15 32.52 33.59
C SER A 6 -14.51 32.27 32.94
N ASN A 7 -14.58 32.69 31.69
CA ASN A 7 -15.70 32.61 30.77
C ASN A 7 -15.63 31.32 29.93
N THR A 8 -16.77 30.92 29.37
CA THR A 8 -16.97 29.99 28.23
C THR A 8 -17.03 28.47 28.50
N THR A 9 -18.20 27.99 28.90
CA THR A 9 -18.65 26.61 28.61
C THR A 9 -19.14 26.55 27.17
N SER A 10 -18.25 26.28 26.21
CA SER A 10 -18.60 26.11 24.80
C SER A 10 -18.89 24.63 24.46
N ARG A 11 -20.18 24.38 24.22
CA ARG A 11 -20.85 23.21 23.63
C ARG A 11 -19.96 22.09 23.05
N ARG A 12 -20.09 20.87 23.60
CA ARG A 12 -19.83 19.63 22.86
C ARG A 12 -20.95 19.42 21.84
N SER A 13 -20.71 19.76 20.58
CA SER A 13 -21.48 19.21 19.46
C SER A 13 -20.86 17.88 19.04
N ILE A 14 -21.42 16.77 19.54
CA ILE A 14 -21.20 15.44 18.95
C ILE A 14 -21.99 15.43 17.64
N SER A 15 -21.30 15.65 16.53
CA SER A 15 -21.83 15.33 15.21
C SER A 15 -21.89 13.82 15.10
N MET A 16 -23.09 13.25 15.28
CA MET A 16 -23.37 11.86 14.94
C MET A 16 -23.35 11.74 13.42
N SER A 17 -22.20 11.39 12.84
CA SER A 17 -22.18 10.85 11.49
C SER A 17 -22.65 9.40 11.57
N ALA A 18 -23.97 9.23 11.40
CA ALA A 18 -24.61 7.96 11.15
C ALA A 18 -24.06 7.36 9.85
N ASP A 19 -23.27 6.30 9.96
CA ASP A 19 -23.27 5.19 8.99
C ASP A 19 -22.63 3.96 9.67
N SER A 20 -23.42 3.30 10.52
CA SER A 20 -22.99 2.15 11.33
C SER A 20 -23.01 0.82 10.56
N SER A 21 -23.25 0.80 9.25
CA SER A 21 -23.55 -0.44 8.52
C SER A 21 -22.66 -0.78 7.32
N LYS A 22 -21.74 0.09 6.87
CA LYS A 22 -20.84 -0.23 5.73
C LYS A 22 -19.34 -0.42 6.03
N ALA A 23 -18.91 -0.22 7.28
CA ALA A 23 -17.47 -0.14 7.59
C ALA A 23 -16.87 -1.36 8.30
N ARG A 24 -17.57 -2.52 8.34
CA ARG A 24 -16.90 -3.81 8.60
C ARG A 24 -16.09 -4.24 7.36
N ARG A 25 -15.21 -3.34 6.90
CA ARG A 25 -14.12 -3.67 6.01
C ARG A 25 -13.35 -4.77 6.74
N ALA A 26 -13.17 -5.93 6.12
CA ALA A 26 -12.25 -6.95 6.60
C ALA A 26 -10.85 -6.32 6.65
N ARG A 27 -10.55 -5.63 7.75
CA ARG A 27 -9.22 -5.13 8.01
C ARG A 27 -8.50 -6.31 8.62
N SER A 28 -7.51 -6.84 7.91
CA SER A 28 -6.50 -7.69 8.54
C SER A 28 -6.11 -7.04 9.88
N ALA A 29 -6.03 -7.85 10.94
CA ALA A 29 -5.68 -7.38 12.28
C ALA A 29 -4.33 -6.63 12.31
N PHE A 30 -3.50 -6.81 11.27
CA PHE A 30 -2.19 -6.19 11.10
C PHE A 30 -2.14 -5.17 9.94
N ALA A 31 -3.27 -4.86 9.30
CA ALA A 31 -3.28 -3.88 8.24
C ALA A 31 -3.02 -2.47 8.80
N PRO A 32 -2.04 -1.71 8.28
CA PRO A 32 -1.81 -0.35 8.71
C PRO A 32 -3.10 0.47 8.57
N SER A 33 -3.47 1.17 9.64
CA SER A 33 -4.62 2.07 9.61
C SER A 33 -4.18 3.40 8.98
N PRO A 34 -4.92 3.95 8.00
CA PRO A 34 -4.63 5.27 7.45
C PRO A 34 -4.92 6.40 8.45
N LYS A 35 -5.49 6.08 9.63
CA LYS A 35 -5.72 7.04 10.70
C LYS A 35 -4.44 7.25 11.49
N SER A 36 -3.91 8.46 11.42
CA SER A 36 -2.71 8.91 12.14
C SER A 36 -2.97 9.40 13.56
N ASN A 37 -4.23 9.44 14.01
CA ASN A 37 -4.63 9.91 15.35
C ASN A 37 -4.92 8.75 16.28
N PHE A 38 -4.37 8.82 17.49
CA PHE A 38 -4.56 7.89 18.59
C PHE A 38 -5.36 8.59 19.70
N GLY A 39 -6.68 8.70 19.51
CA GLY A 39 -7.58 9.38 20.44
C GLY A 39 -7.48 10.93 20.38
N PRO A 40 -8.03 11.64 21.37
CA PRO A 40 -8.16 13.10 21.33
C PRO A 40 -6.84 13.89 21.47
N LYS A 41 -5.76 13.23 21.95
CA LYS A 41 -4.49 13.88 22.29
C LYS A 41 -3.25 13.20 21.69
N GLY A 42 -3.39 12.02 21.07
CA GLY A 42 -2.29 11.30 20.47
C GLY A 42 -2.29 11.44 18.95
N THR A 43 -1.13 11.71 18.36
CA THR A 43 -0.95 11.71 16.91
C THR A 43 0.43 11.17 16.56
N LEU A 44 0.54 10.48 15.42
CA LEU A 44 1.85 10.12 14.88
C LEU A 44 2.60 11.41 14.52
N LYS A 45 3.84 11.55 15.00
CA LYS A 45 4.70 12.69 14.65
C LYS A 45 4.88 12.71 13.12
N LYS A 46 4.51 13.83 12.49
CA LYS A 46 4.73 14.03 11.06
C LYS A 46 6.24 14.12 10.81
N VAL A 47 6.77 13.14 10.10
CA VAL A 47 8.14 13.13 9.61
C VAL A 47 8.22 14.09 8.42
N GLN A 48 9.07 15.12 8.53
CA GLN A 48 9.27 16.11 7.45
C GLN A 48 10.45 15.75 6.55
N ASN A 49 11.42 15.00 7.09
CA ASN A 49 12.64 14.64 6.40
C ASN A 49 12.64 13.14 6.12
N ASN A 50 13.17 12.72 4.97
CA ASN A 50 13.11 11.33 4.53
C ASN A 50 13.84 10.33 5.46
N ASP A 51 14.68 10.82 6.37
CA ASP A 51 15.53 10.01 7.28
C ASP A 51 14.74 9.08 8.22
N GLN A 52 13.45 9.37 8.46
CA GLN A 52 12.60 8.56 9.34
C GLN A 52 11.45 7.87 8.58
N LEU A 53 11.45 7.94 7.23
CA LEU A 53 10.44 7.34 6.38
C LEU A 53 11.03 6.15 5.62
N ILE A 54 10.37 5.00 5.73
CA ILE A 54 10.70 3.83 4.91
C ILE A 54 9.91 3.95 3.61
N VAL A 55 10.59 4.27 2.51
CA VAL A 55 9.98 4.24 1.17
C VAL A 55 10.06 2.81 0.67
N ILE A 56 8.93 2.13 0.61
CA ILE A 56 8.81 0.80 0.00
C ILE A 56 8.17 0.98 -1.36
N GLN A 57 8.71 0.29 -2.36
CA GLN A 57 8.10 0.27 -3.69
C GLN A 57 6.75 -0.44 -3.63
N ASP A 58 5.76 0.11 -4.32
CA ASP A 58 4.49 -0.56 -4.50
C ASP A 58 4.71 -1.82 -5.35
N PRO A 59 4.38 -3.04 -4.86
CA PRO A 59 4.53 -4.27 -5.63
C PRO A 59 3.84 -4.20 -7.00
N SER A 60 2.74 -3.47 -7.10
CA SER A 60 1.99 -3.30 -8.35
C SER A 60 2.63 -2.29 -9.31
N SER A 61 3.54 -1.45 -8.82
CA SER A 61 4.28 -0.48 -9.62
C SER A 61 5.52 -1.06 -10.30
N GLN A 62 5.87 -2.33 -10.03
CA GLN A 62 7.02 -2.95 -10.67
C GLN A 62 6.79 -3.13 -12.18
N ARG A 63 7.71 -2.59 -12.98
CA ARG A 63 7.69 -2.68 -14.44
C ARG A 63 9.04 -3.14 -14.96
N LEU A 64 9.02 -3.92 -16.03
CA LEU A 64 10.21 -4.37 -16.73
C LEU A 64 10.69 -3.26 -17.68
N HIS A 65 11.92 -2.79 -17.49
CA HIS A 65 12.56 -1.80 -18.35
C HIS A 65 13.86 -2.38 -18.91
N TRP A 66 13.93 -2.52 -20.23
CA TRP A 66 15.14 -2.93 -20.92
C TRP A 66 15.92 -1.67 -21.34
N ILE A 67 17.09 -1.44 -20.75
CA ILE A 67 17.99 -0.34 -21.16
C ILE A 67 18.53 -0.62 -22.58
N SER A 68 18.80 -1.88 -22.86
CA SER A 68 19.20 -2.40 -24.17
C SER A 68 18.34 -3.60 -24.54
N PRO A 69 18.14 -3.90 -25.84
CA PRO A 69 17.43 -5.10 -26.26
C PRO A 69 18.05 -6.37 -25.65
N PRO A 70 17.24 -7.33 -25.18
CA PRO A 70 17.74 -8.60 -24.68
C PRO A 70 18.15 -9.51 -25.85
N TYR A 71 19.42 -9.92 -25.91
CA TYR A 71 19.94 -10.82 -26.94
C TYR A 71 19.97 -12.29 -26.53
N ASN A 72 20.05 -12.56 -25.22
CA ASN A 72 20.18 -13.91 -24.67
C ASN A 72 18.88 -14.29 -23.96
N LEU A 73 18.35 -15.47 -24.29
CA LEU A 73 17.11 -15.99 -23.72
C LEU A 73 17.37 -17.35 -23.05
N LEU A 74 16.89 -17.51 -21.82
CA LEU A 74 16.84 -18.78 -21.12
C LEU A 74 15.39 -19.25 -21.10
N ILE A 75 15.12 -20.39 -21.74
CA ILE A 75 13.79 -20.98 -21.78
C ILE A 75 13.79 -22.24 -20.92
N ILE A 76 13.05 -22.19 -19.81
CA ILE A 76 12.91 -23.31 -18.88
C ILE A 76 11.51 -23.89 -19.06
N ARG A 77 11.42 -25.21 -19.28
CA ARG A 77 10.14 -25.91 -19.37
C ARG A 77 9.95 -26.88 -18.22
N LYS A 78 8.69 -27.13 -17.85
CA LYS A 78 8.33 -28.27 -17.01
C LYS A 78 8.51 -29.58 -17.82
N PRO A 79 9.12 -30.63 -17.25
CA PRO A 79 9.26 -31.92 -17.93
C PRO A 79 7.89 -32.55 -18.19
N GLY A 80 7.77 -33.20 -19.34
CA GLY A 80 6.55 -33.86 -19.81
C GLY A 80 6.38 -33.76 -21.33
N PRO A 81 5.76 -34.75 -21.99
CA PRO A 81 5.53 -34.73 -23.44
C PRO A 81 4.53 -33.64 -23.88
N GLN A 82 3.60 -33.27 -23.02
CA GLN A 82 2.55 -32.30 -23.31
C GLN A 82 3.07 -30.87 -23.52
N THR A 83 4.16 -30.48 -22.86
CA THR A 83 4.74 -29.12 -22.97
C THR A 83 5.77 -28.99 -24.09
N MET A 84 6.17 -30.11 -24.72
CA MET A 84 7.20 -30.12 -25.77
C MET A 84 6.80 -29.37 -27.05
N PRO A 85 5.57 -29.52 -27.57
CA PRO A 85 5.16 -28.81 -28.78
C PRO A 85 5.19 -27.29 -28.60
N GLU A 86 4.62 -26.79 -27.49
CA GLU A 86 4.59 -25.36 -27.15
C GLU A 86 6.00 -24.79 -26.99
N PHE A 87 6.88 -25.52 -26.29
CA PHE A 87 8.28 -25.13 -26.10
C PHE A 87 9.01 -24.97 -27.45
N ARG A 88 8.82 -25.93 -28.37
CA ARG A 88 9.41 -25.87 -29.71
C ARG A 88 8.87 -24.68 -30.50
N GLU A 89 7.57 -24.42 -30.43
CA GLU A 89 6.95 -23.31 -31.13
C GLU A 89 7.51 -21.96 -30.67
N ILE A 90 7.68 -21.79 -29.36
CA ILE A 90 8.29 -20.59 -28.77
C ILE A 90 9.72 -20.40 -29.30
N ILE A 91 10.54 -21.46 -29.32
CA ILE A 91 11.91 -21.39 -29.86
C ILE A 91 11.89 -20.95 -31.33
N ILE A 92 11.03 -21.55 -32.16
CA ILE A 92 10.94 -21.20 -33.58
C ILE A 92 10.53 -19.74 -33.77
N LYS A 93 9.62 -19.21 -32.95
CA LYS A 93 9.20 -17.80 -33.02
C LYS A 93 10.30 -16.83 -32.60
N LEU A 94 11.20 -17.23 -31.70
CA LEU A 94 12.30 -16.40 -31.22
C LEU A 94 13.55 -16.44 -32.11
N LEU A 95 13.68 -17.48 -32.95
CA LEU A 95 14.80 -17.64 -33.90
C LEU A 95 14.51 -17.07 -35.30
N LYS A 96 13.26 -16.69 -35.57
CA LYS A 96 12.85 -15.99 -36.80
C LYS A 96 12.95 -14.49 -36.62
#